data_AF-B5LYN2-F1
#
_entry.id   AF-B5LYN2-F1
#
_cell.length_a   1.000
_cell.length_b   1.000
_cell.length_c   1.000
_cell.angle_alpha   90.00
_cell.angle_beta   90.00
_cell.angle_gamma   90.00
#
_symmetry.space_group_name_H-M   'P 1'
#
loop_
_entity.id
_entity.type
_entity.pdbx_description
1 polymer ?
#
loop_
_entity_poly.entity_id
_entity_poly.type
_entity_poly.pdbx_seq_one_letter_code
_entity_poly.pdbx_strand_id
1 'polypeptide(L)' 'RRKLYKAFCKDPDLPSDMRDKHRYKLSKLPRNSSFARVRNRCISTGRPRSVYEFFRISRIVFRGL' A
#
# COMPACT_ATOMS: atom_id res chain seq x y z
N ARG A 1 -6.93 1.27 9.20
CA ARG A 1 -8.23 0.58 8.95
C ARG A 1 -8.10 -0.67 8.08
N ARG A 2 -7.56 -0.61 6.85
CA ARG A 2 -7.39 -1.81 5.98
C ARG A 2 -6.58 -2.94 6.62
N LYS A 3 -5.49 -2.63 7.34
CA LYS A 3 -4.66 -3.61 8.08
C LYS A 3 -5.47 -4.36 9.14
N LEU A 4 -6.28 -3.64 9.91
CA LEU A 4 -7.17 -4.19 10.94
C LEU A 4 -8.19 -5.17 10.34
N TYR A 5 -8.90 -4.78 9.28
CA TYR A 5 -9.86 -5.68 8.63
C TYR A 5 -9.19 -6.92 8.03
N LYS A 6 -7.99 -6.78 7.47
CA LYS A 6 -7.21 -7.94 7.01
C LYS A 6 -6.81 -8.88 8.14
N ALA A 7 -6.54 -8.36 9.34
CA ALA A 7 -6.20 -9.19 10.50
C ALA A 7 -7.42 -10.02 10.93
N PHE A 8 -8.58 -9.40 11.12
CA PHE A 8 -9.82 -10.11 11.45
C PHE A 8 -10.24 -11.14 10.40
N CYS A 9 -10.00 -10.87 9.11
CA CYS A 9 -10.29 -11.85 8.06
C CYS A 9 -9.35 -13.07 8.07
N LYS A 10 -8.16 -12.95 8.65
CA LYS A 10 -7.12 -14.00 8.69
C LYS A 10 -7.18 -14.86 9.95
N ASP A 11 -7.84 -14.37 10.98
CA ASP A 11 -7.93 -15.02 12.27
C ASP A 11 -8.84 -16.28 12.19
N PRO A 12 -8.34 -17.48 12.50
CA PRO A 12 -9.12 -18.71 12.46
C PRO A 12 -10.13 -18.81 13.60
N ASP A 13 -9.88 -18.17 14.74
CA ASP A 13 -10.63 -18.33 15.99
C ASP A 13 -11.96 -17.54 15.98
N LEU A 14 -12.06 -16.52 15.11
CA LEU A 14 -13.30 -15.77 14.98
C LEU A 14 -14.40 -16.55 14.23
N PRO A 15 -15.67 -16.40 14.64
CA PRO A 15 -16.82 -16.93 13.91
C PRO A 15 -16.85 -16.47 12.45
N SER A 16 -17.34 -17.34 11.54
CA SER A 16 -17.38 -17.04 10.11
C SER A 16 -18.11 -15.73 9.81
N ASP A 17 -19.26 -15.50 10.44
CA ASP A 17 -20.07 -14.31 10.23
C ASP A 17 -19.32 -13.00 10.50
N MET A 18 -18.46 -12.99 11.53
CA MET A 18 -17.63 -11.81 11.81
C MET A 18 -16.58 -11.62 10.73
N ARG A 19 -15.93 -12.71 10.27
CA ARG A 19 -14.97 -12.66 9.16
C ARG A 19 -15.63 -12.14 7.88
N ASP A 20 -16.84 -12.58 7.59
CA ASP A 20 -17.60 -12.17 6.41
C ASP A 20 -18.01 -10.68 6.47
N LYS A 21 -18.45 -10.20 7.64
CA LYS A 21 -18.67 -8.76 7.87
C LYS A 21 -17.41 -7.94 7.61
N HIS A 22 -16.24 -8.41 8.02
CA HIS A 22 -14.97 -7.73 7.78
C HIS A 22 -14.49 -7.84 6.33
N ARG A 23 -14.76 -8.94 5.63
CA ARG A 23 -14.53 -9.08 4.17
C ARG A 23 -15.36 -8.07 3.40
N TYR A 24 -16.64 -7.89 3.74
CA TYR A 24 -17.51 -6.87 3.14
C TYR A 24 -17.01 -5.45 3.42
N LYS A 25 -16.61 -5.15 4.66
CA LYS A 25 -16.00 -3.84 5.00
C LYS A 25 -14.69 -3.60 4.24
N LEU A 26 -13.90 -4.65 3.98
CA LEU A 26 -12.64 -4.57 3.23
C LEU A 26 -12.88 -4.29 1.75
N SER A 27 -13.93 -4.84 1.14
CA SER A 27 -14.30 -4.62 -0.27
C SER A 27 -14.91 -3.23 -0.49
N LYS A 28 -15.66 -2.71 0.49
CA LYS A 28 -16.25 -1.34 0.45
C LYS A 28 -15.21 -0.21 0.49
N LEU A 29 -13.96 -0.49 0.91
CA LEU A 29 -12.93 0.54 1.00
C LEU A 29 -12.56 1.10 -0.38
N PRO A 30 -12.21 2.41 -0.46
CA PRO A 30 -11.82 3.01 -1.72
C PRO A 30 -10.56 2.36 -2.28
N ARG A 31 -10.46 2.27 -3.61
CA ARG A 31 -9.38 1.60 -4.32
C ARG A 31 -8.00 2.19 -3.98
N ASN A 32 -7.93 3.50 -3.72
CA ASN A 32 -6.71 4.23 -3.33
C ASN A 32 -6.21 3.92 -1.91
N SER A 33 -7.01 3.21 -1.09
CA SER A 33 -6.58 2.79 0.26
C SER A 33 -5.57 1.65 0.27
N SER A 34 -5.28 1.03 -0.88
CA SER A 34 -4.39 -0.12 -0.98
C SER A 34 -2.93 0.30 -1.13
N PHE A 35 -2.08 -0.11 -0.19
CA PHE A 35 -0.62 0.13 -0.24
C PHE A 35 0.03 -0.40 -1.52
N ALA A 36 -0.48 -1.51 -2.09
CA ALA A 36 0.02 -2.06 -3.35
C ALA A 36 -0.09 -1.10 -4.55
N ARG A 37 -0.86 0.00 -4.44
CA ARG A 37 -0.98 1.03 -5.49
C ARG A 37 -0.01 2.20 -5.32
N VAL A 38 0.62 2.31 -4.15
CA VAL A 38 1.61 3.34 -3.90
C VAL A 38 2.82 3.04 -4.78
N ARG A 39 3.25 4.04 -5.57
CA ARG A 39 4.47 3.94 -6.37
C ARG A 39 5.48 4.96 -5.87
N ASN A 40 6.72 4.50 -5.69
CA ASN A 40 7.85 5.38 -5.42
C ASN A 40 8.14 6.23 -6.66
N ARG A 41 8.26 7.54 -6.47
CA ARG A 41 8.62 8.51 -7.50
C ARG A 41 9.77 9.37 -6.98
N CYS A 42 10.60 9.84 -7.90
CA CYS A 42 11.61 10.85 -7.61
C CYS A 42 10.94 12.13 -7.07
N ILE A 43 11.42 12.66 -5.96
CA ILE A 43 10.88 13.91 -5.38
C ILE A 43 11.12 15.10 -6.32
N SER A 44 12.31 15.19 -6.91
CA SER A 44 12.69 16.31 -7.79
C SER A 44 11.99 16.26 -9.16
N THR A 45 11.92 15.08 -9.80
CA THR A 45 11.47 14.96 -11.20
C THR A 45 10.16 14.20 -11.40
N GLY A 46 9.61 13.57 -10.35
CA GLY A 46 8.43 12.72 -10.47
C GLY A 46 8.66 11.40 -11.24
N ARG A 47 9.88 11.13 -11.71
CA ARG A 47 10.24 9.93 -12.48
C ARG A 47 9.99 8.67 -11.64
N PRO A 48 9.25 7.67 -12.15
CA PRO A 48 8.89 6.47 -11.39
C PRO A 48 9.93 5.34 -11.45
N ARG A 49 10.95 5.44 -12.32
CA ARG A 49 11.93 4.38 -12.58
C ARG A 49 13.26 4.65 -11.89
N SER A 50 13.86 3.59 -11.35
CA SER A 50 15.17 3.60 -10.69
C SER A 50 15.26 4.69 -9.63
N VAL A 51 14.32 4.69 -8.68
CA VAL A 51 14.29 5.61 -7.54
C VAL A 51 14.96 4.90 -6.37
N TYR A 52 16.03 5.47 -5.83
CA TYR A 52 16.64 4.96 -4.62
C TYR A 52 15.74 5.27 -3.42
N GLU A 53 15.44 4.28 -2.59
CA GLU A 53 14.47 4.42 -1.51
C GLU A 53 14.93 5.38 -0.41
N PHE A 54 16.22 5.30 -0.04
CA PHE A 54 16.81 6.13 1.02
C PHE A 54 16.78 7.63 0.67
N PHE A 55 17.22 8.00 -0.54
CA PHE A 55 17.26 9.40 -0.98
C PHE A 55 15.95 9.88 -1.61
N ARG A 56 15.09 8.95 -2.06
CA ARG A 56 13.86 9.22 -2.84
C ARG A 56 14.10 10.02 -4.13
N ILE A 57 15.26 9.78 -4.75
CA ILE A 57 15.72 10.46 -5.97
C ILE A 57 15.94 9.41 -7.09
N SER A 58 15.69 9.79 -8.34
CA SER A 58 15.94 8.91 -9.50
C SER A 58 17.43 8.82 -9.85
N ARG A 59 17.84 7.73 -10.51
CA ARG A 59 19.21 7.52 -11.00
C ARG A 59 19.80 8.69 -11.80
N ILE A 60 18.97 9.46 -12.52
CA ILE A 60 19.45 10.54 -13.40
C ILE A 60 19.91 11.73 -12.54
N VAL A 61 19.07 12.09 -11.58
CA VAL A 61 19.38 13.17 -10.62
C VAL A 61 20.52 12.73 -9.71
N PHE A 62 20.52 11.47 -9.25
CA PHE A 62 21.61 10.93 -8.44
C PHE A 62 22.97 10.94 -9.15
N ARG A 63 23.00 10.80 -10.48
CA ARG A 63 24.24 10.86 -11.26
C ARG A 63 24.78 12.28 -11.46
N GLY A 64 23.90 13.28 -11.42
CA GLY A 64 24.27 14.69 -11.58
C GLY A 64 24.53 15.41 -10.25
N LEU A 65 24.27 14.71 -9.13
CA LEU A 65 24.70 15.09 -7.78
C LEU A 65 26.10 14.57 -7.54
#